data_AF-A0A2W2DW93-F1
#
_entry.id   AF-A0A2W2DW93-F1
#
_cell.length_a   1.000
_cell.length_b   1.000
_cell.length_c   1.000
_cell.angle_alpha   90.00
_cell.angle_beta   90.00
_cell.angle_gamma   90.00
#
_symmetry.space_group_name_H-M   'P 1'
#
loop_
_entity.id
_entity.type
_entity.pdbx_description
1 polymer ?
#
loop_
_entity_poly.entity_id
_entity_poly.type
_entity_poly.pdbx_seq_one_letter_code
_entity_poly.pdbx_strand_id
1 'polypeptide(L)'
;MRRFSAGVDPVDYDLRTTVELFARYGDPILVALRQLRTVDFLFPRMSRLHQDALDPELLFRQTLPAAAVGARMGADPEALAEYLKIYALGQTLILNNMDRHLDLSASYSIRDPALLLADVNSTMCFAVTSLLAMVREASLTPAGVRALPFMAGVTAEIVQSMHDNYAGRFDAALLDGGEGLLSWYRTDVRSRHLGSGFYSSVLLGLLAYIEEPVPDGLADILRDMRRLRQRVDELADLFEDTVTGLVSYPVAKGLAEPELKVDLRRLIRKLWTRSQQVIDSRGRDAGVLNRALAGDPELVQTHGAVLEMLVSSGIMRECYRETDALWHELALNLQALDPRFGEPLTTIIDLKRALLDRLAMNGWHDHPPPHTFQDMIEAAGLEGTT
;
A
#
# COMPACT_ATOMS: atom_id res chain seq x y z
N MET A 1 -18.50 -9.37 12.10
CA MET A 1 -17.03 -9.31 12.21
C MET A 1 -16.62 -8.98 13.63
N ARG A 2 -15.80 -9.84 14.23
CA ARG A 2 -15.27 -9.64 15.58
C ARG A 2 -14.18 -8.56 15.53
N ARG A 3 -14.13 -7.68 16.53
CA ARG A 3 -13.06 -6.68 16.67
C ARG A 3 -11.74 -7.34 17.03
N PHE A 4 -10.63 -6.80 16.53
CA PHE A 4 -9.31 -7.15 17.03
C PHE A 4 -9.12 -6.61 18.45
N SER A 5 -8.45 -7.37 19.30
CA SER A 5 -8.23 -7.02 20.71
C SER A 5 -6.98 -7.71 21.22
N ALA A 6 -6.35 -7.15 22.24
CA ALA A 6 -5.17 -7.74 22.87
C ALA A 6 -5.38 -9.21 23.26
N GLY A 7 -4.41 -10.06 22.93
CA GLY A 7 -4.43 -11.50 23.22
C GLY A 7 -5.14 -12.35 22.15
N VAL A 8 -5.68 -11.74 21.09
CA VAL A 8 -6.09 -12.46 19.89
C VAL A 8 -4.85 -12.76 19.05
N ASP A 9 -4.74 -13.99 18.53
CA ASP A 9 -3.68 -14.34 17.58
C ASP A 9 -3.86 -13.52 16.29
N PRO A 10 -2.88 -12.66 15.92
CA PRO A 10 -3.00 -11.83 14.74
C PRO A 10 -3.08 -12.63 13.44
N VAL A 11 -2.50 -13.83 13.38
CA VAL A 11 -2.53 -14.68 12.18
C VAL A 11 -3.91 -15.31 11.99
N ASP A 12 -4.49 -15.90 13.04
CA ASP A 12 -5.87 -16.43 13.00
C ASP A 12 -6.88 -15.30 12.72
N TYR A 13 -6.68 -14.13 13.33
CA TYR A 13 -7.56 -12.99 13.11
C TYR A 13 -7.54 -12.53 11.64
N ASP A 14 -6.34 -12.38 11.06
CA ASP A 14 -6.16 -11.99 9.67
C ASP A 14 -6.90 -12.95 8.73
N LEU A 15 -6.64 -14.26 8.85
CA LEU A 15 -7.28 -15.28 8.03
C LEU A 15 -8.81 -15.22 8.14
N ARG A 16 -9.34 -15.33 9.36
CA ARG A 16 -10.78 -15.41 9.58
C ARG A 16 -11.52 -14.15 9.14
N THR A 17 -10.94 -12.99 9.44
CA THR A 17 -11.56 -11.70 9.15
C THR A 17 -11.52 -11.42 7.65
N THR A 18 -10.40 -11.70 6.99
CA THR A 18 -10.28 -11.57 5.53
C THR A 18 -11.24 -12.51 4.81
N VAL A 19 -11.36 -13.77 5.24
CA VAL A 19 -12.35 -14.72 4.71
C VAL A 19 -13.79 -14.22 4.90
N GLU A 20 -14.16 -13.70 6.09
CA GLU A 20 -15.50 -13.14 6.33
C GLU A 20 -15.78 -11.92 5.44
N LEU A 21 -14.78 -11.07 5.20
CA LEU A 21 -14.89 -9.93 4.29
C LEU A 21 -15.05 -10.36 2.83
N PHE A 22 -14.25 -11.32 2.37
CA PHE A 22 -14.30 -11.83 1.01
C PHE A 22 -15.64 -12.50 0.71
N ALA A 23 -16.12 -13.35 1.63
CA ALA A 23 -17.41 -14.02 1.47
C ALA A 23 -18.60 -13.04 1.41
N ARG A 24 -18.48 -11.85 2.03
CA ARG A 24 -19.55 -10.85 2.07
C ARG A 24 -19.49 -9.81 0.95
N TYR A 25 -18.29 -9.44 0.54
CA TYR A 25 -18.07 -8.26 -0.31
C TYR A 25 -17.16 -8.54 -1.52
N GLY A 26 -16.76 -9.80 -1.74
CA GLY A 26 -15.86 -10.21 -2.81
C GLY A 26 -16.52 -10.25 -4.20
N ASP A 27 -17.82 -10.50 -4.28
CA ASP A 27 -18.51 -10.69 -5.57
C ASP A 27 -18.35 -9.50 -6.55
N PRO A 28 -18.57 -8.23 -6.16
CA PRO A 28 -18.33 -7.10 -7.06
C PRO A 28 -16.87 -7.00 -7.52
N ILE A 29 -15.92 -7.37 -6.66
CA ILE A 29 -14.47 -7.36 -6.98
C ILE A 29 -14.17 -8.41 -8.05
N LEU A 30 -14.76 -9.61 -7.93
CA LEU A 30 -14.61 -10.69 -8.90
C LEU A 30 -15.26 -10.35 -10.25
N VAL A 31 -16.43 -9.71 -10.23
CA VAL A 31 -17.06 -9.20 -11.46
C VAL A 31 -16.16 -8.15 -12.12
N ALA A 32 -15.62 -7.20 -11.35
CA ALA A 32 -14.69 -6.18 -11.85
C ALA A 32 -13.43 -6.83 -12.44
N LEU A 33 -12.85 -7.83 -11.78
CA LEU A 33 -11.72 -8.63 -12.27
C LEU A 33 -12.02 -9.28 -13.63
N ARG A 34 -13.19 -9.91 -13.79
CA ARG A 34 -13.61 -10.49 -15.07
C ARG A 34 -13.74 -9.43 -16.16
N GLN A 35 -14.35 -8.28 -15.86
CA GLN A 35 -14.47 -7.18 -16.81
C GLN A 35 -13.09 -6.61 -17.18
N LEU A 36 -12.18 -6.45 -16.22
CA LEU A 36 -10.81 -6.01 -16.45
C LEU A 36 -10.05 -6.95 -17.40
N ARG A 37 -10.26 -8.28 -17.28
CA ARG A 37 -9.64 -9.25 -18.20
C ARG A 37 -10.10 -9.10 -19.65
N THR A 38 -11.30 -8.55 -19.87
CA THR A 38 -11.87 -8.27 -21.19
C THR A 38 -11.53 -6.89 -21.73
N VAL A 39 -10.72 -6.08 -21.03
CA VAL A 39 -10.28 -4.78 -21.55
C VAL A 39 -9.36 -5.00 -22.73
N ASP A 40 -9.85 -4.60 -23.90
CA ASP A 40 -9.12 -4.73 -25.15
C ASP A 40 -8.08 -3.60 -25.32
N PHE A 41 -6.86 -4.02 -25.63
CA PHE A 41 -5.79 -3.13 -26.08
C PHE A 41 -5.47 -3.41 -27.55
N LEU A 42 -5.21 -2.35 -28.31
CA LEU A 42 -4.92 -2.45 -29.75
C LEU A 42 -3.66 -3.30 -30.03
N PHE A 43 -2.67 -3.27 -29.14
CA PHE A 43 -1.41 -3.96 -29.32
C PHE A 43 -1.27 -5.15 -28.37
N PRO A 44 -0.95 -6.36 -28.86
CA PRO A 44 -0.84 -7.56 -28.02
C PRO A 44 0.16 -7.45 -26.87
N ARG A 45 1.23 -6.67 -27.04
CA ARG A 45 2.21 -6.41 -25.96
C ARG A 45 1.57 -5.64 -24.80
N MET A 46 0.69 -4.69 -25.08
CA MET A 46 0.00 -3.93 -24.06
C MET A 46 -1.03 -4.80 -23.32
N SER A 47 -1.74 -5.68 -24.04
CA SER A 47 -2.62 -6.68 -23.41
C SER A 47 -1.85 -7.58 -22.44
N ARG A 48 -0.63 -8.00 -22.78
CA ARG A 48 0.21 -8.81 -21.87
C ARG A 48 0.63 -8.03 -20.63
N LEU A 49 1.03 -6.75 -20.77
CA LEU A 49 1.36 -5.90 -19.63
C LEU A 49 0.15 -5.69 -18.72
N HIS A 50 -1.05 -5.51 -19.30
CA HIS A 50 -2.28 -5.42 -18.54
C HIS A 50 -2.59 -6.71 -17.78
N GLN A 51 -2.57 -7.86 -18.45
CA GLN A 51 -2.84 -9.15 -17.82
C GLN A 51 -1.79 -9.49 -16.75
N ASP A 52 -0.54 -9.10 -16.96
CA ASP A 52 0.46 -9.14 -15.90
C ASP A 52 0.01 -8.23 -14.77
N ALA A 53 -0.22 -6.94 -14.99
CA ALA A 53 -0.63 -5.97 -13.97
C ALA A 53 -1.82 -6.40 -13.10
N LEU A 54 -2.77 -7.18 -13.66
CA LEU A 54 -3.91 -7.74 -12.95
C LEU A 54 -3.43 -8.68 -11.83
N ASP A 55 -3.50 -8.19 -10.60
CA ASP A 55 -3.20 -8.92 -9.38
C ASP A 55 -4.48 -9.06 -8.56
N PRO A 56 -5.11 -10.25 -8.54
CA PRO A 56 -6.34 -10.46 -7.79
C PRO A 56 -6.19 -10.11 -6.31
N GLU A 57 -5.12 -10.55 -5.66
CA GLU A 57 -4.89 -10.28 -4.24
C GLU A 57 -4.81 -8.78 -3.98
N LEU A 58 -4.05 -8.07 -4.80
CA LEU A 58 -3.94 -6.62 -4.67
C LEU A 58 -5.26 -5.90 -4.92
N LEU A 59 -6.02 -6.33 -5.94
CA LEU A 59 -7.31 -5.75 -6.27
C LEU A 59 -8.29 -5.95 -5.12
N PHE A 60 -8.36 -7.14 -4.52
CA PHE A 60 -9.13 -7.37 -3.30
C PHE A 60 -8.68 -6.41 -2.20
N ARG A 61 -7.38 -6.38 -1.87
CA ARG A 61 -6.85 -5.53 -0.80
C ARG A 61 -7.15 -4.04 -0.97
N GLN A 62 -7.11 -3.53 -2.20
CA GLN A 62 -7.31 -2.09 -2.48
C GLN A 62 -8.77 -1.70 -2.67
N THR A 63 -9.63 -2.60 -3.15
CA THR A 63 -11.03 -2.29 -3.49
C THR A 63 -12.05 -2.72 -2.44
N LEU A 64 -11.67 -3.65 -1.54
CA LEU A 64 -12.53 -4.14 -0.47
C LEU A 64 -13.17 -3.04 0.41
N PRO A 65 -12.50 -1.93 0.75
CA PRO A 65 -13.14 -0.83 1.48
C PRO A 65 -14.36 -0.27 0.74
N ALA A 66 -14.23 0.01 -0.55
CA ALA A 66 -15.35 0.54 -1.34
C ALA A 66 -16.41 -0.52 -1.64
N ALA A 67 -16.01 -1.77 -1.89
CA ALA A 67 -16.97 -2.86 -2.05
C ALA A 67 -17.83 -3.03 -0.79
N ALA A 68 -17.21 -3.03 0.40
CA ALA A 68 -17.90 -3.19 1.67
C ALA A 68 -18.81 -1.99 2.01
N VAL A 69 -18.31 -0.76 1.88
CA VAL A 69 -19.10 0.45 2.11
C VAL A 69 -20.24 0.55 1.09
N GLY A 70 -19.95 0.37 -0.19
CA GLY A 70 -20.94 0.45 -1.26
C GLY A 70 -22.07 -0.56 -1.09
N ALA A 71 -21.75 -1.81 -0.76
CA ALA A 71 -22.75 -2.83 -0.47
C ALA A 71 -23.63 -2.46 0.74
N ARG A 72 -23.03 -1.90 1.80
CA ARG A 72 -23.76 -1.43 2.99
C ARG A 72 -24.62 -0.18 2.71
N MET A 73 -24.26 0.59 1.69
CA MET A 73 -25.07 1.72 1.20
C MET A 73 -26.17 1.28 0.23
N GLY A 74 -26.24 -0.01 -0.12
CA GLY A 74 -27.26 -0.55 -1.01
C GLY A 74 -26.98 -0.32 -2.49
N ALA A 75 -25.72 -0.03 -2.85
CA ALA A 75 -25.33 0.05 -4.24
C ALA A 75 -25.46 -1.31 -4.93
N ASP A 76 -25.97 -1.30 -6.15
CA ASP A 76 -26.13 -2.51 -6.96
C ASP A 76 -24.76 -3.20 -7.22
N PRO A 77 -24.66 -4.54 -7.11
CA PRO A 77 -23.39 -5.25 -7.30
C PRO A 77 -22.74 -5.03 -8.67
N GLU A 78 -23.52 -4.89 -9.75
CA GLU A 78 -22.98 -4.64 -11.09
C GLU A 78 -22.45 -3.20 -11.21
N ALA A 79 -23.18 -2.24 -10.63
CA ALA A 79 -22.73 -0.84 -10.55
C ALA A 79 -21.45 -0.70 -9.70
N LEU A 80 -21.35 -1.44 -8.58
CA LEU A 80 -20.12 -1.50 -7.79
C LEU A 80 -18.97 -2.11 -8.59
N ALA A 81 -19.21 -3.20 -9.31
CA ALA A 81 -18.19 -3.80 -10.16
C ALA A 81 -17.70 -2.84 -11.26
N GLU A 82 -18.61 -2.07 -11.88
CA GLU A 82 -18.25 -1.02 -12.84
C GLU A 82 -17.35 0.05 -12.19
N TYR A 83 -17.75 0.57 -11.03
CA TYR A 83 -16.96 1.55 -10.28
C TYR A 83 -15.56 1.01 -9.94
N LEU A 84 -15.48 -0.21 -9.42
CA LEU A 84 -14.21 -0.84 -9.05
C LEU A 84 -13.30 -1.10 -10.27
N LYS A 85 -13.87 -1.45 -11.43
CA LYS A 85 -13.13 -1.54 -12.71
C LYS A 85 -12.54 -0.19 -13.09
N ILE A 86 -13.33 0.89 -13.04
CA ILE A 86 -12.87 2.25 -13.36
C ILE A 86 -11.71 2.62 -12.42
N TYR A 87 -11.90 2.43 -11.11
CA TYR A 87 -10.87 2.68 -10.11
C TYR A 87 -9.58 1.89 -10.37
N ALA A 88 -9.69 0.59 -10.64
CA ALA A 88 -8.55 -0.27 -10.89
C ALA A 88 -7.72 0.18 -12.11
N LEU A 89 -8.38 0.56 -13.21
CA LEU A 89 -7.74 1.09 -14.42
C LEU A 89 -6.99 2.41 -14.14
N GLY A 90 -7.58 3.28 -13.33
CA GLY A 90 -7.02 4.59 -13.02
C GLY A 90 -5.91 4.59 -11.98
N GLN A 91 -5.92 3.60 -11.09
CA GLN A 91 -5.11 3.66 -9.89
C GLN A 91 -4.40 2.34 -9.59
N THR A 92 -5.13 1.27 -9.28
CA THR A 92 -4.50 0.01 -8.83
C THR A 92 -3.45 -0.51 -9.81
N LEU A 93 -3.81 -0.61 -11.09
CA LEU A 93 -2.91 -1.20 -12.09
C LEU A 93 -1.74 -0.27 -12.44
N ILE A 94 -1.99 1.04 -12.49
CA ILE A 94 -0.96 2.04 -12.80
C ILE A 94 0.02 2.14 -11.64
N LEU A 95 -0.48 2.44 -10.44
CA LEU A 95 0.37 2.71 -9.29
C LEU A 95 1.16 1.49 -8.88
N ASN A 96 0.57 0.29 -8.89
CA ASN A 96 1.30 -0.94 -8.59
C ASN A 96 2.45 -1.21 -9.57
N ASN A 97 2.22 -0.96 -10.87
CA ASN A 97 3.30 -1.11 -11.85
C ASN A 97 4.38 -0.05 -11.66
N MET A 98 4.02 1.20 -11.37
CA MET A 98 5.01 2.24 -11.05
C MET A 98 5.81 1.89 -9.79
N ASP A 99 5.11 1.47 -8.73
CA ASP A 99 5.66 1.12 -7.42
C ASP A 99 6.70 0.01 -7.54
N ARG A 100 6.39 -1.06 -8.30
CA ARG A 100 7.35 -2.13 -8.59
C ARG A 100 8.66 -1.60 -9.17
N HIS A 101 8.60 -0.73 -10.18
CA HIS A 101 9.81 -0.22 -10.84
C HIS A 101 10.56 0.79 -9.99
N LEU A 102 9.86 1.59 -9.19
CA LEU A 102 10.48 2.60 -8.34
C LEU A 102 11.05 1.94 -7.07
N ASP A 103 10.25 1.21 -6.31
CA ASP A 103 10.59 0.64 -5.00
C ASP A 103 11.28 -0.73 -5.07
N LEU A 104 11.48 -1.26 -6.29
CA LEU A 104 12.12 -2.57 -6.50
C LEU A 104 11.40 -3.67 -5.70
N SER A 105 10.07 -3.62 -5.62
CA SER A 105 9.23 -4.45 -4.74
C SER A 105 9.52 -5.96 -4.80
N ALA A 106 9.44 -6.66 -3.67
CA ALA A 106 9.57 -8.13 -3.59
C ALA A 106 8.58 -8.92 -4.49
N SER A 107 7.51 -8.29 -4.99
CA SER A 107 6.56 -8.87 -5.94
C SER A 107 7.17 -9.31 -7.29
N TYR A 108 8.43 -8.94 -7.58
CA TYR A 108 9.24 -9.49 -8.69
C TYR A 108 9.48 -11.01 -8.65
N SER A 109 9.21 -11.66 -7.51
CA SER A 109 9.42 -13.10 -7.35
C SER A 109 8.26 -13.99 -7.84
N ILE A 110 7.08 -13.41 -8.13
CA ILE A 110 5.83 -14.16 -8.29
C ILE A 110 5.38 -14.27 -9.76
N ARG A 111 5.94 -13.48 -10.69
CA ARG A 111 5.42 -13.33 -12.07
C ARG A 111 6.44 -13.64 -13.15
N ASP A 112 5.98 -13.81 -14.40
CA ASP A 112 6.83 -14.12 -15.55
C ASP A 112 7.95 -13.08 -15.65
N PRO A 113 9.22 -13.49 -15.43
CA PRO A 113 10.35 -12.58 -15.51
C PRO A 113 10.33 -11.79 -16.81
N ALA A 114 9.98 -12.38 -17.96
CA ALA A 114 9.99 -11.70 -19.25
C ALA A 114 9.03 -10.51 -19.37
N LEU A 115 7.97 -10.46 -18.55
CA LEU A 115 6.98 -9.36 -18.50
C LEU A 115 7.31 -8.35 -17.39
N LEU A 116 7.93 -8.82 -16.30
CA LEU A 116 8.53 -7.98 -15.25
C LEU A 116 9.74 -7.16 -15.78
N LEU A 117 10.35 -7.62 -16.87
CA LEU A 117 11.43 -6.95 -17.63
C LEU A 117 10.92 -5.82 -18.54
N ALA A 118 9.67 -5.38 -18.43
CA ALA A 118 9.16 -4.24 -19.18
C ALA A 118 10.02 -3.01 -18.86
N ASP A 119 10.60 -2.37 -19.88
CA ASP A 119 11.39 -1.16 -19.68
C ASP A 119 10.49 -0.01 -19.19
N VAL A 120 11.08 1.04 -18.60
CA VAL A 120 10.36 2.24 -18.13
C VAL A 120 9.41 2.80 -19.20
N ASN A 121 9.79 2.69 -20.48
CA ASN A 121 8.96 3.12 -21.60
C ASN A 121 7.64 2.35 -21.69
N SER A 122 7.69 1.02 -21.51
CA SER A 122 6.52 0.15 -21.51
C SER A 122 5.57 0.49 -20.36
N THR A 123 6.11 0.73 -19.16
CA THR A 123 5.33 1.14 -17.98
C THR A 123 4.70 2.51 -18.15
N MET A 124 5.42 3.48 -18.72
CA MET A 124 4.87 4.80 -19.04
C MET A 124 3.73 4.72 -20.07
N CYS A 125 3.93 3.96 -21.16
CA CYS A 125 2.90 3.75 -22.17
C CYS A 125 1.67 3.04 -21.58
N PHE A 126 1.89 2.04 -20.72
CA PHE A 126 0.81 1.33 -20.02
C PHE A 126 0.04 2.26 -19.09
N ALA A 127 0.72 3.10 -18.30
CA ALA A 127 0.10 4.06 -17.41
C ALA A 127 -0.81 5.03 -18.16
N VAL A 128 -0.31 5.66 -19.24
CA VAL A 128 -1.10 6.57 -20.08
C VAL A 128 -2.30 5.85 -20.71
N THR A 129 -2.08 4.65 -21.25
CA THR A 129 -3.15 3.89 -21.91
C THR A 129 -4.23 3.47 -20.91
N SER A 130 -3.85 3.03 -19.71
CA SER A 130 -4.78 2.65 -18.65
C SER A 130 -5.58 3.84 -18.13
N LEU A 131 -4.95 5.01 -18.02
CA LEU A 131 -5.64 6.25 -17.65
C LEU A 131 -6.67 6.65 -18.72
N LEU A 132 -6.31 6.57 -20.00
CA LEU A 132 -7.26 6.85 -21.10
C LEU A 132 -8.39 5.82 -21.15
N ALA A 133 -8.10 4.55 -20.85
CA ALA A 133 -9.11 3.51 -20.71
C ALA A 133 -10.07 3.81 -19.54
N MET A 134 -9.55 4.19 -18.37
CA MET A 134 -10.36 4.65 -17.24
C MET A 134 -11.28 5.80 -17.65
N VAL A 135 -10.75 6.84 -18.31
CA VAL A 135 -11.55 8.00 -18.74
C VAL A 135 -12.65 7.58 -19.71
N ARG A 136 -12.33 6.70 -20.67
CA ARG A 136 -13.32 6.13 -21.59
C ARG A 136 -14.42 5.41 -20.84
N GLU A 137 -14.08 4.46 -19.97
CA GLU A 137 -15.05 3.67 -19.21
C GLU A 137 -15.91 4.55 -18.29
N ALA A 138 -15.29 5.50 -17.59
CA ALA A 138 -16.00 6.45 -16.73
C ALA A 138 -16.96 7.35 -17.52
N SER A 139 -16.62 7.71 -18.77
CA SER A 139 -17.47 8.55 -19.61
C SER A 139 -18.76 7.89 -20.10
N LEU A 140 -18.87 6.55 -19.99
CA LEU A 140 -20.02 5.80 -20.46
C LEU A 140 -21.28 6.01 -19.60
N THR A 141 -21.11 6.43 -18.34
CA THR A 141 -22.21 6.61 -17.39
C THR A 141 -22.09 7.96 -16.66
N PRO A 142 -23.22 8.64 -16.33
CA PRO A 142 -23.18 9.83 -15.48
C PRO A 142 -22.50 9.58 -14.13
N ALA A 143 -22.65 8.39 -13.56
CA ALA A 143 -22.00 7.98 -12.30
C ALA A 143 -20.48 7.95 -12.41
N GLY A 144 -19.94 7.35 -13.48
CA GLY A 144 -18.49 7.36 -13.74
C GLY A 144 -17.93 8.77 -13.91
N VAL A 145 -18.64 9.65 -14.63
CA VAL A 145 -18.24 11.06 -14.83
C VAL A 145 -18.15 11.82 -13.49
N ARG A 146 -19.06 11.57 -12.55
CA ARG A 146 -19.02 12.22 -11.22
C ARG A 146 -17.86 11.72 -10.36
N ALA A 147 -17.54 10.44 -10.43
CA ALA A 147 -16.49 9.83 -9.61
C ALA A 147 -15.07 10.25 -10.05
N LEU A 148 -14.90 10.49 -11.35
CA LEU A 148 -13.59 10.69 -11.98
C LEU A 148 -12.73 11.80 -11.34
N PRO A 149 -13.25 13.02 -11.03
CA PRO A 149 -12.43 14.08 -10.43
C PRO A 149 -11.85 13.72 -9.06
N PHE A 150 -12.61 12.97 -8.24
CA PHE A 150 -12.16 12.55 -6.91
C PHE A 150 -11.04 11.51 -7.01
N MET A 151 -11.21 10.52 -7.89
CA MET A 151 -10.18 9.50 -8.12
C MET A 151 -8.91 10.10 -8.72
N ALA A 152 -9.05 11.00 -9.70
CA ALA A 152 -7.92 11.66 -10.35
C ALA A 152 -7.15 12.57 -9.38
N GLY A 153 -7.84 13.33 -8.53
CA GLY A 153 -7.22 14.24 -7.56
C GLY A 153 -6.29 13.50 -6.58
N VAL A 154 -6.81 12.44 -5.95
CA VAL A 154 -6.01 11.66 -4.99
C VAL A 154 -4.91 10.84 -5.70
N THR A 155 -5.19 10.28 -6.88
CA THR A 155 -4.16 9.57 -7.66
C THR A 155 -3.00 10.50 -8.03
N ALA A 156 -3.28 11.75 -8.38
CA ALA A 156 -2.25 12.74 -8.67
C ALA A 156 -1.38 13.08 -7.45
N GLU A 157 -1.97 13.14 -6.25
CA GLU A 157 -1.19 13.29 -5.00
C GLU A 157 -0.25 12.11 -4.78
N ILE A 158 -0.73 10.88 -4.98
CA ILE A 158 0.09 9.67 -4.80
C ILE A 158 1.27 9.66 -5.77
N VAL A 159 1.01 9.92 -7.07
CA VAL A 159 2.07 9.95 -8.09
C VAL A 159 3.13 11.02 -7.77
N GLN A 160 2.71 12.20 -7.32
CA GLN A 160 3.64 13.25 -6.89
C GLN A 160 4.45 12.82 -5.67
N SER A 161 3.83 12.16 -4.69
CA SER A 161 4.54 11.61 -3.54
C SER A 161 5.55 10.54 -3.94
N MET A 162 5.22 9.65 -4.88
CA MET A 162 6.13 8.62 -5.39
C MET A 162 7.33 9.25 -6.10
N HIS A 163 7.10 10.30 -6.92
CA HIS A 163 8.17 11.06 -7.55
C HIS A 163 9.11 11.69 -6.52
N ASP A 164 8.57 12.40 -5.53
CA ASP A 164 9.37 13.09 -4.52
C ASP A 164 10.15 12.09 -3.65
N ASN A 165 9.54 10.95 -3.31
CA ASN A 165 10.22 9.84 -2.64
C ASN A 165 11.40 9.31 -3.46
N TYR A 166 11.18 9.05 -4.75
CA TYR A 166 12.24 8.57 -5.63
C TYR A 166 13.37 9.60 -5.80
N ALA A 167 13.04 10.88 -5.96
CA ALA A 167 14.00 11.97 -6.11
C ALA A 167 14.84 12.19 -4.84
N GLY A 168 14.29 11.93 -3.65
CA GLY A 168 14.97 12.06 -2.37
C GLY A 168 15.87 10.87 -1.97
N ARG A 169 16.01 9.85 -2.84
CA ARG A 169 16.80 8.66 -2.51
C ARG A 169 18.29 8.96 -2.38
N PHE A 170 18.89 8.33 -1.37
CA PHE A 170 20.31 8.45 -1.04
C PHE A 170 20.73 9.90 -0.73
N ASP A 171 19.79 10.77 -0.36
CA ASP A 171 20.11 12.13 0.06
C ASP A 171 20.76 12.12 1.45
N ALA A 172 22.09 12.27 1.46
CA ALA A 172 22.89 12.30 2.67
C ALA A 172 22.51 13.44 3.63
N ALA A 173 21.89 14.52 3.14
CA ALA A 173 21.45 15.65 3.96
C ALA A 173 20.31 15.26 4.92
N LEU A 174 19.46 14.31 4.52
CA LEU A 174 18.39 13.78 5.37
C LEU A 174 18.95 13.11 6.64
N LEU A 175 20.14 12.52 6.55
CA LEU A 175 20.77 11.83 7.69
C LEU A 175 21.30 12.79 8.78
N ASP A 176 21.45 14.08 8.46
CA ASP A 176 21.94 15.08 9.40
C ASP A 176 20.79 15.81 10.12
N GLY A 177 19.56 15.74 9.58
CA GLY A 177 18.38 16.50 10.01
C GLY A 177 17.24 15.70 10.65
N GLY A 178 17.53 14.71 11.49
CA GLY A 178 16.52 13.81 12.10
C GLY A 178 15.29 14.51 12.71
N GLU A 179 15.48 15.56 13.52
CA GLU A 179 14.34 16.34 14.08
C GLU A 179 13.50 17.03 12.99
N GLY A 180 14.15 17.57 11.97
CA GLY A 180 13.48 18.19 10.82
C GLY A 180 12.65 17.17 10.03
N LEU A 181 13.19 15.97 9.82
CA LEU A 181 12.47 14.84 9.22
C LEU A 181 11.24 14.45 10.04
N LEU A 182 11.39 14.32 11.37
CA LEU A 182 10.26 14.01 12.24
C LEU A 182 9.18 15.09 12.22
N SER A 183 9.59 16.36 12.21
CA SER A 183 8.64 17.47 12.05
C SER A 183 7.90 17.36 10.73
N TRP A 184 8.61 17.11 9.62
CA TRP A 184 8.01 16.92 8.31
C TRP A 184 6.99 15.77 8.31
N TYR A 185 7.33 14.61 8.87
CA TYR A 185 6.42 13.47 9.04
C TYR A 185 5.15 13.77 9.82
N ARG A 186 5.18 14.76 10.73
CA ARG A 186 4.05 15.13 11.60
C ARG A 186 3.18 16.23 10.98
N THR A 187 3.79 17.21 10.34
CA THR A 187 3.11 18.47 9.99
C THR A 187 2.96 18.73 8.50
N ASP A 188 3.80 18.14 7.65
CA ASP A 188 3.74 18.41 6.20
C ASP A 188 2.66 17.53 5.54
N VAL A 189 1.81 18.16 4.74
CA VAL A 189 0.77 17.48 3.95
C VAL A 189 1.36 16.59 2.86
N ARG A 190 2.63 16.82 2.49
CA ARG A 190 3.42 16.01 1.54
C ARG A 190 4.25 14.94 2.25
N SER A 191 4.07 14.76 3.56
CA SER A 191 4.80 13.72 4.29
C SER A 191 4.53 12.33 3.72
N ARG A 192 5.53 11.46 3.80
CA ARG A 192 5.40 10.06 3.40
C ARG A 192 4.26 9.33 4.08
N HIS A 193 3.95 9.67 5.35
CA HIS A 193 2.78 9.18 6.08
C HIS A 193 1.45 9.38 5.34
N LEU A 194 1.38 10.38 4.46
CA LEU A 194 0.20 10.66 3.63
C LEU A 194 0.38 10.16 2.20
N GLY A 195 1.52 9.59 1.81
CA GLY A 195 1.80 9.13 0.45
C GLY A 195 0.85 8.04 -0.06
N SER A 196 0.31 7.21 0.82
CA SER A 196 -0.72 6.23 0.47
C SER A 196 -2.11 6.85 0.45
N GLY A 197 -2.77 6.94 -0.72
CA GLY A 197 -4.11 7.55 -0.86
C GLY A 197 -5.21 6.58 -1.30
N PHE A 198 -4.96 5.27 -1.30
CA PHE A 198 -5.90 4.27 -1.85
C PHE A 198 -7.28 4.34 -1.21
N TYR A 199 -7.37 4.35 0.13
CA TYR A 199 -8.66 4.40 0.84
C TYR A 199 -9.41 5.71 0.58
N SER A 200 -8.71 6.84 0.53
CA SER A 200 -9.32 8.13 0.23
C SER A 200 -9.88 8.17 -1.19
N SER A 201 -9.09 7.75 -2.18
CA SER A 201 -9.50 7.75 -3.59
C SER A 201 -10.70 6.84 -3.83
N VAL A 202 -10.64 5.61 -3.32
CA VAL A 202 -11.68 4.60 -3.57
C VAL A 202 -13.00 4.90 -2.86
N LEU A 203 -12.97 5.57 -1.70
CA LEU A 203 -14.19 5.86 -0.95
C LEU A 203 -14.82 7.19 -1.37
N LEU A 204 -14.03 8.23 -1.61
CA LEU A 204 -14.56 9.51 -2.10
C LEU A 204 -15.08 9.38 -3.53
N GLY A 205 -14.39 8.59 -4.37
CA GLY A 205 -14.87 8.26 -5.71
C GLY A 205 -16.18 7.47 -5.67
N LEU A 206 -16.30 6.47 -4.79
CA LEU A 206 -17.52 5.70 -4.61
C LEU A 206 -18.70 6.59 -4.23
N LEU A 207 -18.52 7.48 -3.25
CA LEU A 207 -19.57 8.38 -2.79
C LEU A 207 -20.09 9.28 -3.91
N ALA A 208 -19.17 9.86 -4.70
CA ALA A 208 -19.54 10.64 -5.88
C ALA A 208 -20.22 9.79 -6.96
N TYR A 209 -19.81 8.52 -7.13
CA TYR A 209 -20.42 7.58 -8.07
C TYR A 209 -21.90 7.35 -7.74
N ILE A 210 -22.20 7.05 -6.47
CA ILE A 210 -23.56 6.74 -5.98
C ILE A 210 -24.38 7.96 -5.55
N GLU A 211 -23.86 9.18 -5.75
CA GLU A 211 -24.52 10.47 -5.41
C GLU A 211 -24.77 10.69 -3.92
N GLU A 212 -23.88 10.16 -3.08
CA GLU A 212 -23.95 10.31 -1.65
C GLU A 212 -22.99 11.40 -1.17
N PRO A 213 -23.42 12.28 -0.25
CA PRO A 213 -22.55 13.30 0.31
C PRO A 213 -21.43 12.65 1.13
N VAL A 214 -20.27 13.32 1.20
CA VAL A 214 -19.20 12.92 2.11
C VAL A 214 -19.66 13.19 3.54
N PRO A 215 -19.75 12.17 4.41
CA PRO A 215 -20.10 12.37 5.82
C PRO A 215 -19.11 13.31 6.51
N ASP A 216 -19.62 14.15 7.41
CA ASP A 216 -18.79 15.05 8.20
C ASP A 216 -17.70 14.27 8.95
N GLY A 217 -16.46 14.77 8.87
CA GLY A 217 -15.29 14.15 9.48
C GLY A 217 -14.72 12.93 8.75
N LEU A 218 -15.40 12.36 7.74
CA LEU A 218 -14.87 11.19 7.02
C LEU A 218 -13.53 11.50 6.33
N ALA A 219 -13.37 12.70 5.75
CA ALA A 219 -12.12 13.08 5.09
C ALA A 219 -10.91 13.09 6.05
N ASP A 220 -11.10 13.59 7.27
CA ASP A 220 -10.06 13.58 8.31
C ASP A 220 -9.75 12.16 8.79
N ILE A 221 -10.79 11.33 9.00
CA ILE A 221 -10.62 9.91 9.34
C ILE A 221 -9.83 9.18 8.24
N LEU A 222 -10.18 9.39 6.98
CA LEU A 222 -9.48 8.78 5.85
C LEU A 222 -8.02 9.24 5.81
N ARG A 223 -7.74 10.52 6.06
CA ARG A 223 -6.36 11.03 6.19
C ARG A 223 -5.59 10.31 7.29
N ASP A 224 -6.20 10.07 8.45
CA ASP A 224 -5.56 9.35 9.55
C ASP A 224 -5.40 7.85 9.24
N MET A 225 -6.32 7.25 8.50
CA MET A 225 -6.16 5.89 7.97
C MET A 225 -4.96 5.80 7.00
N ARG A 226 -4.70 6.84 6.18
CA ARG A 226 -3.47 6.91 5.33
C ARG A 226 -2.22 6.83 6.22
N ARG A 227 -2.19 7.62 7.30
CA ARG A 227 -1.09 7.63 8.28
C ARG A 227 -0.90 6.29 8.96
N LEU A 228 -1.98 5.67 9.43
CA LEU A 228 -1.92 4.35 10.07
C LEU A 228 -1.35 3.31 9.10
N ARG A 229 -1.88 3.26 7.87
CA ARG A 229 -1.39 2.33 6.84
C ARG A 229 0.10 2.53 6.59
N GLN A 230 0.53 3.75 6.29
CA GLN A 230 1.93 4.02 5.97
C GLN A 230 2.88 3.70 7.14
N ARG A 231 2.49 4.00 8.39
CA ARG A 231 3.33 3.66 9.55
C ARG A 231 3.53 2.16 9.71
N VAL A 232 2.47 1.38 9.50
CA VAL A 232 2.59 -0.09 9.56
C VAL A 232 3.44 -0.60 8.39
N ASP A 233 3.24 -0.06 7.18
CA ASP A 233 4.01 -0.44 5.99
C ASP A 233 5.50 -0.09 6.19
N GLU A 234 5.86 1.10 6.66
CA GLU A 234 7.27 1.48 6.93
C GLU A 234 7.93 0.70 8.09
N LEU A 235 7.13 0.10 8.99
CA LEU A 235 7.64 -0.83 10.00
C LEU A 235 7.93 -2.21 9.40
N ALA A 236 7.16 -2.64 8.41
CA ALA A 236 7.36 -3.91 7.70
C ALA A 236 8.51 -3.79 6.66
N ASP A 237 8.56 -2.68 5.93
CA ASP A 237 9.40 -2.47 4.76
C ASP A 237 10.73 -1.78 5.10
N LEU A 238 11.15 -1.80 6.37
CA LEU A 238 12.35 -1.10 6.84
C LEU A 238 13.60 -1.47 6.03
N PHE A 239 13.75 -2.75 5.65
CA PHE A 239 14.83 -3.20 4.79
C PHE A 239 14.71 -2.57 3.41
N GLU A 240 13.56 -2.74 2.74
CA GLU A 240 13.31 -2.27 1.37
C GLU A 240 13.52 -0.75 1.26
N ASP A 241 12.90 0.02 2.14
CA ASP A 241 13.06 1.48 2.20
C ASP A 241 14.54 1.86 2.38
N THR A 242 15.21 1.27 3.37
CA THR A 242 16.58 1.70 3.70
C THR A 242 17.56 1.33 2.59
N VAL A 243 17.45 0.13 1.99
CA VAL A 243 18.35 -0.30 0.90
C VAL A 243 18.10 0.43 -0.41
N THR A 244 16.89 0.92 -0.63
CA THR A 244 16.54 1.74 -1.80
C THR A 244 16.86 3.23 -1.60
N GLY A 245 17.39 3.62 -0.44
CA GLY A 245 17.89 4.98 -0.20
C GLY A 245 16.90 5.90 0.49
N LEU A 246 15.83 5.36 1.06
CA LEU A 246 14.80 6.11 1.78
C LEU A 246 15.08 6.13 3.30
N VAL A 247 14.44 7.07 4.00
CA VAL A 247 14.48 7.18 5.46
C VAL A 247 13.07 6.99 6.01
N SER A 248 12.78 5.76 6.42
CA SER A 248 11.51 5.38 7.06
C SER A 248 11.34 6.07 8.42
N TYR A 249 10.11 6.14 8.91
CA TYR A 249 9.75 6.77 10.18
C TYR A 249 10.60 6.27 11.37
N PRO A 250 10.85 4.94 11.56
CA PRO A 250 11.71 4.47 12.64
C PRO A 250 13.16 4.97 12.54
N VAL A 251 13.72 5.04 11.32
CA VAL A 251 15.07 5.57 11.09
C VAL A 251 15.11 7.06 11.40
N ALA A 252 14.10 7.83 10.96
CA ALA A 252 13.98 9.24 11.28
C ALA A 252 13.94 9.48 12.80
N LYS A 253 13.23 8.63 13.55
CA LYS A 253 13.22 8.69 15.03
C LYS A 253 14.60 8.42 15.61
N GLY A 254 15.25 7.33 15.20
CA GLY A 254 16.61 7.03 15.67
C GLY A 254 17.63 8.12 15.33
N LEU A 255 17.48 8.81 14.19
CA LEU A 255 18.37 9.92 13.79
C LEU A 255 18.12 11.21 14.58
N ALA A 256 16.95 11.35 15.20
CA ALA A 256 16.63 12.46 16.10
C ALA A 256 17.22 12.23 17.51
N GLU A 257 17.44 10.98 17.91
CA GLU A 257 18.02 10.66 19.22
C GLU A 257 19.52 10.97 19.29
N PRO A 258 19.98 11.87 20.19
CA PRO A 258 21.39 12.27 20.27
C PRO A 258 22.35 11.09 20.50
N GLU A 259 21.92 10.09 21.27
CA GLU A 259 22.73 8.92 21.64
C GLU A 259 22.92 7.95 20.48
N LEU A 260 21.96 7.89 19.53
CA LEU A 260 21.98 6.94 18.42
C LEU A 260 22.46 7.57 17.11
N LYS A 261 22.22 8.88 16.94
CA LYS A 261 22.37 9.60 15.67
C LYS A 261 23.69 9.31 14.96
N VAL A 262 24.81 9.37 15.69
CA VAL A 262 26.16 9.24 15.09
C VAL A 262 26.35 7.84 14.50
N ASP A 263 26.02 6.80 15.26
CA ASP A 263 26.22 5.41 14.84
C ASP A 263 25.18 4.96 13.81
N LEU A 264 23.91 5.36 14.00
CA LEU A 264 22.86 5.07 13.03
C LEU A 264 23.19 5.71 11.67
N ARG A 265 23.58 6.99 11.66
CA ARG A 265 24.03 7.68 10.43
C ARG A 265 25.17 6.95 9.75
N ARG A 266 26.15 6.43 10.52
CA ARG A 266 27.28 5.66 9.98
C ARG A 266 26.81 4.36 9.33
N LEU A 267 25.91 3.63 9.97
CA LEU A 267 25.36 2.38 9.43
C LEU A 267 24.53 2.64 8.16
N ILE A 268 23.65 3.63 8.17
CA ILE A 268 22.83 3.98 6.99
C ILE A 268 23.71 4.42 5.82
N ARG A 269 24.74 5.26 6.05
CA ARG A 269 25.71 5.63 5.00
C ARG A 269 26.45 4.44 4.42
N LYS A 270 26.88 3.50 5.28
CA LYS A 270 27.53 2.26 4.82
C LYS A 270 26.58 1.45 3.94
N LEU A 271 25.35 1.27 4.40
CA LEU A 271 24.31 0.53 3.69
C LEU A 271 24.01 1.19 2.33
N TRP A 272 23.78 2.51 2.29
CA TRP A 272 23.55 3.26 1.05
C TRP A 272 24.72 3.20 0.07
N THR A 273 25.96 3.31 0.57
CA THR A 273 27.16 3.18 -0.27
C THR A 273 27.20 1.81 -0.93
N ARG A 274 26.91 0.74 -0.18
CA ARG A 274 26.87 -0.62 -0.71
C ARG A 274 25.71 -0.81 -1.69
N SER A 275 24.52 -0.31 -1.37
CA SER A 275 23.36 -0.35 -2.27
C SER A 275 23.67 0.28 -3.62
N GLN A 276 24.28 1.47 -3.62
CA GLN A 276 24.69 2.16 -4.85
C GLN A 276 25.71 1.33 -5.65
N GLN A 277 26.70 0.72 -5.01
CA GLN A 277 27.65 -0.18 -5.69
C GLN A 277 26.94 -1.38 -6.34
N VAL A 278 25.97 -1.99 -5.65
CA VAL A 278 25.17 -3.09 -6.20
C VAL A 278 24.36 -2.59 -7.40
N ILE A 279 23.69 -1.44 -7.26
CA ILE A 279 22.90 -0.81 -8.33
C ILE A 279 23.76 -0.47 -9.54
N ASP A 280 24.96 0.11 -9.36
CA ASP A 280 25.84 0.49 -10.46
C ASP A 280 26.44 -0.75 -11.17
N SER A 281 26.61 -1.85 -10.44
CA SER A 281 27.17 -3.10 -10.98
C SER A 281 26.16 -3.98 -11.73
N ARG A 282 24.87 -3.71 -11.55
CA ARG A 282 23.77 -4.46 -12.16
C ARG A 282 23.02 -3.50 -13.10
N GLY A 283 22.59 -3.96 -14.26
CA GLY A 283 21.87 -3.07 -15.20
C GLY A 283 20.59 -2.48 -14.59
N ARG A 284 19.85 -1.70 -15.38
CA ARG A 284 18.60 -1.01 -14.95
C ARG A 284 17.39 -1.93 -14.78
N ASP A 285 17.60 -3.23 -14.59
CA ASP A 285 16.51 -4.18 -14.46
C ASP A 285 16.05 -4.31 -13.01
N ALA A 286 14.80 -3.95 -12.73
CA ALA A 286 14.29 -3.83 -11.38
C ALA A 286 14.21 -5.20 -10.65
N GLY A 287 13.85 -6.28 -11.35
CA GLY A 287 13.79 -7.61 -10.75
C GLY A 287 15.17 -8.20 -10.43
N VAL A 288 16.16 -7.99 -11.30
CA VAL A 288 17.56 -8.34 -11.02
C VAL A 288 18.13 -7.49 -9.89
N LEU A 289 17.80 -6.20 -9.84
CA LEU A 289 18.23 -5.29 -8.78
C LEU A 289 17.65 -5.70 -7.42
N ASN A 290 16.34 -5.98 -7.32
CA ASN A 290 15.71 -6.46 -6.09
C ASN A 290 16.43 -7.70 -5.54
N ARG A 291 16.62 -8.74 -6.37
CA ARG A 291 17.32 -9.97 -5.95
C ARG A 291 18.76 -9.71 -5.56
N ALA A 292 19.45 -8.80 -6.24
CA ALA A 292 20.83 -8.46 -5.94
C ALA A 292 20.95 -7.71 -4.60
N LEU A 293 20.03 -6.78 -4.30
CA LEU A 293 20.02 -6.03 -3.04
C LEU A 293 19.60 -6.93 -1.86
N ALA A 294 18.50 -7.66 -1.99
CA ALA A 294 18.00 -8.56 -0.94
C ALA A 294 18.95 -9.73 -0.66
N GLY A 295 19.66 -10.20 -1.69
CA GLY A 295 20.64 -11.29 -1.58
C GLY A 295 22.05 -10.85 -1.20
N ASP A 296 22.33 -9.55 -1.06
CA ASP A 296 23.68 -9.06 -0.73
C ASP A 296 23.99 -9.27 0.77
N PRO A 297 24.99 -10.09 1.13
CA PRO A 297 25.25 -10.41 2.53
C PRO A 297 25.67 -9.20 3.38
N GLU A 298 26.34 -8.22 2.79
CA GLU A 298 26.79 -7.02 3.50
C GLU A 298 25.62 -6.08 3.78
N LEU A 299 24.68 -5.93 2.84
CA LEU A 299 23.44 -5.19 3.06
C LEU A 299 22.60 -5.85 4.16
N VAL A 300 22.38 -7.16 4.09
CA VAL A 300 21.62 -7.91 5.11
C VAL A 300 22.25 -7.76 6.49
N GLN A 301 23.57 -7.91 6.61
CA GLN A 301 24.28 -7.76 7.88
C GLN A 301 24.20 -6.33 8.41
N THR A 302 24.42 -5.32 7.55
CA THR A 302 24.41 -3.91 7.96
C THR A 302 23.01 -3.46 8.36
N HIS A 303 21.98 -3.89 7.63
CA HIS A 303 20.59 -3.66 8.02
C HIS A 303 20.24 -4.35 9.34
N GLY A 304 20.71 -5.59 9.56
CA GLY A 304 20.54 -6.28 10.85
C GLY A 304 21.04 -5.44 12.03
N ALA A 305 22.20 -4.79 11.88
CA ALA A 305 22.75 -3.88 12.89
C ALA A 305 21.92 -2.59 13.06
N VAL A 306 21.35 -2.05 11.98
CA VAL A 306 20.40 -0.92 12.04
C VAL A 306 19.17 -1.31 12.84
N LEU A 307 18.54 -2.44 12.50
CA LEU A 307 17.35 -2.93 13.18
C LEU A 307 17.64 -3.22 14.66
N GLU A 308 18.74 -3.90 14.97
CA GLU A 308 19.14 -4.18 16.36
C GLU A 308 19.32 -2.90 17.17
N MET A 309 19.91 -1.85 16.58
CA MET A 309 20.06 -0.54 17.22
C MET A 309 18.70 0.11 17.50
N LEU A 310 17.78 0.10 16.53
CA LEU A 310 16.43 0.67 16.71
C LEU A 310 15.59 -0.13 17.72
N VAL A 311 15.79 -1.45 17.81
CA VAL A 311 15.10 -2.32 18.77
C VAL A 311 15.65 -2.12 20.19
N SER A 312 16.97 -2.21 20.36
CA SER A 312 17.64 -2.14 21.66
C SER A 312 17.51 -0.76 22.33
N SER A 313 17.43 0.30 21.54
CA SER A 313 17.16 1.66 22.01
C SER A 313 15.68 1.94 22.34
N GLY A 314 14.77 1.05 21.97
CA GLY A 314 13.34 1.20 22.22
C GLY A 314 12.58 2.00 21.16
N ILE A 315 13.22 2.46 20.09
CA ILE A 315 12.58 3.22 19.00
C ILE A 315 11.45 2.42 18.35
N MET A 316 11.67 1.15 18.03
CA MET A 316 10.62 0.30 17.45
C MET A 316 9.41 0.16 18.37
N ARG A 317 9.64 0.06 19.69
CA ARG A 317 8.56 0.01 20.69
C ARG A 317 7.80 1.32 20.78
N GLU A 318 8.48 2.44 20.61
CA GLU A 318 7.85 3.76 20.58
C GLU A 318 6.98 3.93 19.33
N CYS A 319 7.50 3.61 18.14
CA CYS A 319 6.74 3.61 16.88
C CYS A 319 5.48 2.75 16.98
N TYR A 320 5.59 1.57 17.59
CA TYR A 320 4.45 0.70 17.86
C TYR A 320 3.39 1.40 18.72
N ARG A 321 3.78 2.02 19.84
CA ARG A 321 2.83 2.71 20.74
C ARG A 321 2.14 3.89 20.06
N GLU A 322 2.88 4.68 19.28
CA GLU A 322 2.30 5.79 18.52
C GLU A 322 1.34 5.31 17.43
N THR A 323 1.63 4.17 16.81
CA THR A 323 0.77 3.56 15.78
C THR A 323 -0.47 2.91 16.40
N ASP A 324 -0.33 2.23 17.54
CA ASP A 324 -1.43 1.67 18.32
C ASP A 324 -2.37 2.77 18.86
N ALA A 325 -1.83 3.88 19.36
CA ALA A 325 -2.62 5.03 19.79
C ALA A 325 -3.44 5.63 18.64
N LEU A 326 -2.82 5.79 17.45
CA LEU A 326 -3.53 6.26 16.25
C LEU A 326 -4.65 5.29 15.82
N TRP A 327 -4.39 3.98 15.87
CA TRP A 327 -5.42 2.98 15.60
C TRP A 327 -6.59 3.08 16.59
N HIS A 328 -6.31 3.28 17.88
CA HIS A 328 -7.35 3.41 18.90
C HIS A 328 -8.21 4.65 18.68
N GLU A 329 -7.60 5.79 18.38
CA GLU A 329 -8.31 7.03 18.04
C GLU A 329 -9.19 6.84 16.79
N LEU A 330 -8.63 6.25 15.72
CA LEU A 330 -9.38 5.93 14.51
C LEU A 330 -10.57 5.02 14.78
N ALA A 331 -10.39 3.99 15.61
CA ALA A 331 -11.46 3.08 16.00
C ALA A 331 -12.62 3.81 16.71
N LEU A 332 -12.34 4.75 17.60
CA LEU A 332 -13.36 5.55 18.27
C LEU A 332 -14.08 6.47 17.28
N ASN A 333 -13.34 7.14 16.41
CA ASN A 333 -13.91 8.04 15.40
C ASN A 333 -14.79 7.28 14.39
N LEU A 334 -14.38 6.08 13.96
CA LEU A 334 -15.17 5.24 13.07
C LEU A 334 -16.42 4.67 13.74
N GLN A 335 -16.39 4.38 15.04
CA GLN A 335 -17.58 3.98 15.79
C GLN A 335 -18.64 5.09 15.90
N ALA A 336 -18.20 6.34 15.92
CA ALA A 336 -19.09 7.50 15.96
C ALA A 336 -19.70 7.83 14.58
N LEU A 337 -19.16 7.28 13.50
CA LEU A 337 -19.64 7.50 12.14
C LEU A 337 -20.83 6.58 11.81
N ASP A 338 -21.57 6.89 10.75
CA ASP A 338 -22.66 6.03 10.26
C ASP A 338 -22.17 4.56 10.11
N PRO A 339 -22.87 3.58 10.70
CA PRO A 339 -22.43 2.17 10.70
C PRO A 339 -22.16 1.57 9.31
N ARG A 340 -22.78 2.12 8.25
CA ARG A 340 -22.54 1.69 6.86
C ARG A 340 -21.09 1.93 6.43
N PHE A 341 -20.42 2.90 7.03
CA PHE A 341 -19.00 3.22 6.83
C PHE A 341 -18.15 2.74 8.01
N GLY A 342 -18.62 3.05 9.22
CA GLY A 342 -17.89 2.81 10.47
C GLY A 342 -17.49 1.35 10.60
N GLU A 343 -18.45 0.42 10.52
CA GLU A 343 -18.18 -1.02 10.70
C GLU A 343 -17.16 -1.60 9.72
N PRO A 344 -17.31 -1.48 8.39
CA PRO A 344 -16.35 -2.08 7.46
C PRO A 344 -14.95 -1.46 7.56
N LEU A 345 -14.83 -0.14 7.70
CA LEU A 345 -13.55 0.54 7.83
C LEU A 345 -12.85 0.19 9.14
N THR A 346 -13.63 0.03 10.20
CA THR A 346 -13.18 -0.45 11.53
C THR A 346 -12.55 -1.84 11.43
N THR A 347 -13.14 -2.75 10.66
CA THR A 347 -12.51 -4.06 10.37
C THR A 347 -11.22 -3.93 9.57
N ILE A 348 -11.15 -3.02 8.59
CA ILE A 348 -9.96 -2.83 7.75
C ILE A 348 -8.77 -2.32 8.56
N ILE A 349 -8.99 -1.36 9.46
CA ILE A 349 -7.92 -0.90 10.35
C ILE A 349 -7.50 -1.95 11.37
N ASP A 350 -8.38 -2.88 11.75
CA ASP A 350 -8.05 -4.01 12.62
C ASP A 350 -7.10 -4.99 11.95
N LEU A 351 -7.23 -5.24 10.64
CA LEU A 351 -6.26 -6.04 9.89
C LEU A 351 -4.87 -5.39 9.92
N LYS A 352 -4.80 -4.06 9.81
CA LYS A 352 -3.53 -3.33 9.97
C LYS A 352 -2.98 -3.41 11.39
N ARG A 353 -3.85 -3.44 12.39
CA ARG A 353 -3.43 -3.64 13.80
C ARG A 353 -2.91 -5.05 14.06
N ALA A 354 -3.54 -6.06 13.48
CA ALA A 354 -3.09 -7.45 13.54
C ALA A 354 -1.70 -7.61 12.88
N LEU A 355 -1.49 -6.99 11.72
CA LEU A 355 -0.16 -6.93 11.08
C LEU A 355 0.88 -6.29 12.01
N LEU A 356 0.57 -5.17 12.66
CA LEU A 356 1.47 -4.51 13.61
C LEU A 356 1.86 -5.44 14.78
N ASP A 357 0.90 -6.19 15.34
CA ASP A 357 1.19 -7.16 16.41
C ASP A 357 2.05 -8.33 15.92
N ARG A 358 1.77 -8.83 14.72
CA ARG A 358 2.57 -9.89 14.10
C ARG A 358 4.02 -9.45 13.88
N LEU A 359 4.24 -8.23 13.39
CA LEU A 359 5.58 -7.66 13.25
C LEU A 359 6.28 -7.62 14.61
N ALA A 360 5.62 -7.10 15.65
CA ALA A 360 6.18 -7.04 16.99
C ALA A 360 6.54 -8.43 17.56
N MET A 361 5.68 -9.43 17.33
CA MET A 361 5.91 -10.82 17.75
C MET A 361 7.09 -11.48 17.02
N ASN A 362 7.33 -11.10 15.76
CA ASN A 362 8.39 -11.66 14.92
C ASN A 362 9.67 -10.82 14.92
N GLY A 363 9.89 -9.98 15.93
CA GLY A 363 11.10 -9.16 16.02
C GLY A 363 11.22 -8.11 14.92
N TRP A 364 10.09 -7.64 14.39
CA TRP A 364 9.95 -6.66 13.30
C TRP A 364 10.38 -7.17 11.93
N HIS A 365 10.45 -8.48 11.76
CA HIS A 365 10.60 -9.10 10.45
C HIS A 365 9.21 -9.35 9.82
N ASP A 366 9.01 -8.89 8.59
CA ASP A 366 7.81 -9.22 7.82
C ASP A 366 7.92 -10.63 7.24
N HIS A 367 7.56 -11.61 8.06
CA HIS A 367 7.36 -12.98 7.58
C HIS A 367 5.92 -13.12 7.08
N PRO A 368 5.69 -13.56 5.83
CA PRO A 368 4.35 -13.77 5.31
C PRO A 368 3.60 -14.80 6.19
N PRO A 369 2.26 -14.67 6.31
CA PRO A 369 1.49 -15.61 7.10
C PRO A 369 1.51 -17.00 6.41
N PRO A 370 1.21 -18.08 7.14
CA PRO A 370 1.20 -19.43 6.58
C PRO A 370 0.08 -19.66 5.57
N HIS A 371 -1.00 -18.88 5.65
CA HIS A 371 -2.10 -18.89 4.69
C HIS A 371 -1.81 -17.97 3.51
N THR A 372 -2.22 -18.41 2.32
CA THR A 372 -2.10 -17.70 1.06
C THR A 372 -3.42 -17.00 0.69
N PHE A 373 -3.37 -16.08 -0.27
CA PHE A 373 -4.58 -15.51 -0.86
C PHE A 373 -5.50 -16.58 -1.44
N GLN A 374 -4.93 -17.63 -2.05
CA GLN A 374 -5.71 -18.76 -2.58
C GLN A 374 -6.47 -19.47 -1.46
N ASP A 375 -5.81 -19.77 -0.33
CA ASP A 375 -6.47 -20.39 0.84
C ASP A 375 -7.65 -19.53 1.34
N MET A 376 -7.53 -18.20 1.28
CA MET A 376 -8.58 -17.27 1.68
C MET A 376 -9.75 -17.23 0.70
N ILE A 377 -9.48 -17.27 -0.61
CA ILE A 377 -10.51 -17.37 -1.67
C ILE A 377 -11.27 -18.69 -1.55
N GLU A 378 -10.55 -19.77 -1.29
CA GLU A 378 -11.07 -21.11 -1.06
C GLU A 378 -12.01 -21.15 0.14
N ALA A 379 -11.52 -20.72 1.30
CA ALA A 379 -12.31 -20.66 2.52
C ALA A 379 -13.52 -19.70 2.44
N ALA A 380 -13.46 -18.68 1.57
CA ALA A 380 -14.58 -17.77 1.32
C ALA A 380 -15.65 -18.34 0.38
N GLY A 381 -15.41 -19.50 -0.25
CA GLY A 381 -16.33 -20.13 -1.19
C GLY A 381 -16.31 -19.50 -2.60
N LEU A 382 -15.18 -18.91 -3.00
CA LEU A 382 -15.04 -18.14 -4.24
C LEU A 382 -14.25 -18.89 -5.34
N GLU A 383 -13.92 -20.17 -5.15
CA GLU A 383 -13.00 -21.01 -5.95
C GLU A 383 -13.31 -21.13 -7.46
N GLY A 384 -14.54 -20.82 -7.88
CA GLY A 384 -14.96 -20.91 -9.30
C GLY A 384 -14.92 -19.58 -10.05
N THR A 385 -14.42 -18.50 -9.44
CA THR A 385 -14.62 -17.13 -9.94
C THR A 385 -13.34 -16.32 -10.20
N THR A 386 -12.20 -16.76 -9.66
CA THR A 386 -10.88 -16.16 -9.81
C THR A 386 -10.13 -16.64 -11.03
#